data_AF-A0A1M7AD88-F1
#
_entry.id   AF-A0A1M7AD88-F1
#
_cell.length_a   1.000
_cell.length_b   1.000
_cell.length_c   1.000
_cell.angle_alpha   90.00
_cell.angle_beta   90.00
_cell.angle_gamma   90.00
#
_symmetry.space_group_name_H-M   'P 1'
#
loop_
_entity.id
_entity.type
_entity.pdbx_description
1 polymer ?
#
loop_
_entity_poly.entity_id
_entity_poly.type
_entity_poly.pdbx_seq_one_letter_code
_entity_poly.pdbx_strand_id
1 'polypeptide(L)'
;MHLFKVLPLCIAGAFSYSLAVLDLPNTQPKVDASYWKAALDSTWQGLIRRNIDPYSEGEGLIHRPKSETPGDAVSEAVGYGMLVALYANDQDHFNSIWDAANEKMWGGCYYNWQMAPNGNISGRGAATDAEEDVALALIFADKLVSAGKWKPYTSTKFNYGYAEHAQKILDCMWSTEQITGNGILAPGAGWGGDDFVNPGYFSPAWYRIFAKFDSNGDRWNTVVEKTYEILANSPGYSMGMVPDWMRPDGGWAGSLGYNAYFNSRAFFKDAIRILWRVAIDAVWFDEPRAKAFLKNAVSFINTKGGAKAANFYQIENAGELLPAEDIWTDFNDSKNKDTWRYRSEHSHLTIGMWATAAVAAGESADRIAFSEELAKFYEGGDYFGVAKDPTGGIEDTLHNEMYFDQFLAWFGASMMSGTFMNVIDVIDNPKAATPGDSSSLTKTAAIKQSRLAVNGEIRMSRAGNAILFTLPETAEWSLYDMNGHKIAESHGSKFLWKQGHRGIYIVKARSKGTSYMRKVAIR
;
A
#
# COMPACT_ATOMS: atom_id res chain seq x y z
N MET A 1 34.98 -35.55 -41.37
CA MET A 1 33.66 -36.12 -41.04
C MET A 1 33.53 -36.14 -39.52
N HIS A 2 32.56 -35.37 -39.00
CA HIS A 2 31.91 -35.33 -37.65
C HIS A 2 32.81 -35.40 -36.39
N LEU A 3 32.95 -34.41 -35.49
CA LEU A 3 32.05 -33.43 -34.83
C LEU A 3 31.01 -34.06 -33.88
N PHE A 4 30.98 -33.50 -32.65
CA PHE A 4 30.02 -33.56 -31.51
C PHE A 4 30.57 -34.26 -30.23
N LYS A 5 30.90 -33.58 -29.12
CA LYS A 5 30.18 -32.68 -28.16
C LYS A 5 29.35 -33.42 -27.08
N VAL A 6 29.53 -32.95 -25.83
CA VAL A 6 28.56 -32.66 -24.76
C VAL A 6 28.82 -33.36 -23.41
N LEU A 7 29.31 -32.59 -22.44
CA LEU A 7 29.10 -32.75 -20.99
C LEU A 7 27.64 -32.39 -20.67
N PRO A 8 26.91 -33.13 -19.80
CA PRO A 8 25.59 -32.70 -19.36
C PRO A 8 25.72 -31.51 -18.39
N LEU A 9 25.11 -30.40 -18.82
CA LEU A 9 24.95 -29.15 -18.09
C LEU A 9 23.81 -29.30 -17.07
N CYS A 10 24.06 -28.91 -15.82
CA CYS A 10 23.02 -28.73 -14.81
C CYS A 10 21.96 -27.75 -15.33
N ILE A 11 20.71 -28.19 -15.41
CA ILE A 11 19.55 -27.31 -15.58
C ILE A 11 19.23 -26.74 -14.19
N ALA A 12 19.82 -25.59 -13.87
CA ALA A 12 19.29 -24.72 -12.83
C ALA A 12 18.24 -23.82 -13.50
N GLY A 13 16.99 -23.94 -13.04
CA GLY A 13 15.84 -23.20 -13.56
C GLY A 13 16.09 -21.69 -13.58
N ALA A 14 15.69 -21.06 -14.68
CA ALA A 14 15.70 -19.62 -14.83
C ALA A 14 14.72 -19.00 -13.82
N PHE A 15 15.24 -18.32 -12.80
CA PHE A 15 14.45 -17.39 -12.00
C PHE A 15 14.21 -16.12 -12.81
N SER A 16 12.96 -15.90 -13.21
CA SER A 16 12.48 -14.65 -13.77
C SER A 16 12.47 -13.57 -12.68
N TYR A 17 13.44 -12.66 -12.70
CA TYR A 17 13.35 -11.42 -11.89
C TYR A 17 12.73 -10.30 -12.74
N SER A 18 11.40 -10.25 -12.76
CA SER A 18 10.65 -9.00 -13.00
C SER A 18 10.60 -8.27 -11.67
N LEU A 19 10.80 -6.94 -11.61
CA LEU A 19 10.20 -6.16 -10.52
C LEU A 19 9.74 -4.80 -11.05
N ALA A 20 8.66 -4.85 -11.84
CA ALA A 20 7.52 -3.98 -11.60
C ALA A 20 6.70 -4.59 -10.46
N VAL A 21 5.80 -3.81 -9.84
CA VAL A 21 4.77 -4.30 -8.91
C VAL A 21 4.09 -5.59 -9.41
N LEU A 22 3.51 -6.37 -8.50
CA LEU A 22 2.85 -7.64 -8.80
C LEU A 22 1.79 -7.46 -9.91
N ASP A 23 2.17 -7.84 -11.13
CA ASP A 23 1.36 -7.62 -12.32
C ASP A 23 0.73 -8.94 -12.76
N LEU A 24 -0.44 -9.24 -12.20
CA LEU A 24 -1.25 -10.37 -12.62
C LEU A 24 -2.49 -9.84 -13.39
N PRO A 25 -2.79 -10.40 -14.58
CA PRO A 25 -3.96 -10.00 -15.36
C PRO A 25 -5.25 -10.07 -14.55
N ASN A 26 -6.02 -8.99 -14.55
CA ASN A 26 -7.28 -8.90 -13.82
C ASN A 26 -8.25 -7.93 -14.51
N THR A 27 -9.52 -8.03 -14.17
CA THR A 27 -10.63 -7.29 -14.80
C THR A 27 -11.08 -6.07 -14.01
N GLN A 28 -10.34 -5.68 -12.97
CA GLN A 28 -10.76 -4.59 -12.07
C GLN A 28 -10.82 -3.26 -12.83
N PRO A 29 -11.69 -2.31 -12.44
CA PRO A 29 -11.65 -0.96 -12.96
C PRO A 29 -10.27 -0.34 -12.72
N LYS A 30 -9.73 0.34 -13.73
CA LYS A 30 -8.38 0.91 -13.71
C LYS A 30 -8.36 2.26 -14.39
N VAL A 31 -7.43 3.12 -14.00
CA VAL A 31 -7.11 4.38 -14.65
C VAL A 31 -5.60 4.61 -14.61
N ASP A 32 -5.02 5.04 -15.74
CA ASP A 32 -3.59 5.35 -15.87
C ASP A 32 -2.63 4.27 -15.33
N ALA A 33 -3.00 2.99 -15.51
CA ALA A 33 -2.36 1.87 -14.84
C ALA A 33 -0.82 1.83 -15.00
N SER A 34 -0.30 2.12 -16.19
CA SER A 34 1.16 2.12 -16.41
C SER A 34 1.88 3.25 -15.67
N TYR A 35 1.25 4.42 -15.49
CA TYR A 35 1.80 5.54 -14.75
C TYR A 35 1.88 5.18 -13.26
N TRP A 36 0.78 4.70 -12.70
CA TRP A 36 0.70 4.35 -11.29
C TRP A 36 1.55 3.15 -10.91
N LYS A 37 1.63 2.10 -11.75
CA LYS A 37 2.55 0.96 -11.50
C LYS A 37 4.02 1.40 -11.36
N ALA A 38 4.45 2.40 -12.14
CA ALA A 38 5.78 2.96 -12.00
C ALA A 38 5.93 3.77 -10.71
N ALA A 39 4.92 4.56 -10.34
CA ALA A 39 4.91 5.31 -9.08
C ALA A 39 4.94 4.40 -7.85
N LEU A 40 4.16 3.32 -7.84
CA LEU A 40 4.10 2.34 -6.74
C LEU A 40 5.45 1.66 -6.48
N ASP A 41 6.16 1.28 -7.55
CA ASP A 41 7.52 0.73 -7.47
C ASP A 41 8.49 1.76 -6.87
N SER A 42 8.51 3.00 -7.38
CA SER A 42 9.39 4.06 -6.85
C SER A 42 9.09 4.39 -5.39
N THR A 43 7.82 4.50 -5.02
CA THR A 43 7.38 4.90 -3.68
C THR A 43 7.63 3.80 -2.64
N TRP A 44 7.50 2.53 -3.01
CA TRP A 44 7.92 1.41 -2.15
C TRP A 44 9.42 1.49 -1.83
N GLN A 45 10.26 1.80 -2.82
CA GLN A 45 11.69 1.95 -2.60
C GLN A 45 12.03 3.12 -1.66
N GLY A 46 11.22 4.18 -1.66
CA GLY A 46 11.37 5.27 -0.70
C GLY A 46 10.93 4.89 0.71
N LEU A 47 9.85 4.12 0.85
CA LEU A 47 9.42 3.55 2.14
C LEU A 47 10.52 2.68 2.75
N ILE A 48 11.17 1.82 1.96
CA ILE A 48 12.32 1.02 2.42
C ILE A 48 13.43 1.95 2.96
N ARG A 49 13.87 2.92 2.14
CA ARG A 49 14.99 3.81 2.49
C ARG A 49 14.74 4.69 3.72
N ARG A 50 13.49 5.13 3.92
CA ARG A 50 13.16 6.09 5.00
C ARG A 50 12.61 5.40 6.23
N ASN A 51 11.87 4.31 6.07
CA ASN A 51 11.08 3.72 7.13
C ASN A 51 11.53 2.32 7.57
N ILE A 52 12.36 1.61 6.80
CA ILE A 52 12.78 0.25 7.14
C ILE A 52 14.30 0.20 7.36
N ASP A 53 15.09 0.51 6.33
CA ASP A 53 16.57 0.42 6.38
C ASP A 53 17.21 1.20 7.54
N PRO A 54 16.73 2.41 7.92
CA PRO A 54 17.36 3.16 8.99
C PRO A 54 17.04 2.65 10.40
N TYR A 55 16.09 1.71 10.56
CA TYR A 55 15.56 1.36 11.87
C TYR A 55 16.40 0.31 12.59
N SER A 56 17.42 0.75 13.33
CA SER A 56 18.35 -0.17 14.01
C SER A 56 17.71 -0.96 15.15
N GLU A 57 16.93 -0.31 16.02
CA GLU A 57 16.31 -0.95 17.20
C GLU A 57 15.21 -1.95 16.80
N GLY A 58 14.62 -1.75 15.63
CA GLY A 58 13.59 -2.61 15.06
C GLY A 58 13.94 -3.12 13.68
N GLU A 59 15.18 -3.54 13.42
CA GLU A 59 15.62 -4.00 12.08
C GLU A 59 14.57 -4.94 11.44
N GLY A 60 14.11 -4.55 10.24
CA GLY A 60 13.04 -5.24 9.50
C GLY A 60 11.63 -4.69 9.72
N LEU A 61 11.38 -3.95 10.81
CA LEU A 61 10.12 -3.23 11.05
C LEU A 61 10.07 -1.89 10.32
N ILE A 62 8.86 -1.31 10.29
CA ILE A 62 8.59 0.00 9.73
C ILE A 62 8.53 1.00 10.90
N HIS A 63 9.55 1.85 11.06
CA HIS A 63 9.53 2.92 12.09
C HIS A 63 8.81 4.19 11.63
N ARG A 64 8.41 4.97 12.62
CA ARG A 64 7.79 6.28 12.44
C ARG A 64 8.72 7.36 13.01
N PRO A 65 9.69 7.87 12.22
CA PRO A 65 10.80 8.67 12.73
C PRO A 65 10.38 10.00 13.37
N LYS A 66 9.22 10.54 12.99
CA LYS A 66 8.67 11.80 13.53
C LYS A 66 7.24 11.63 14.06
N SER A 67 6.90 10.47 14.61
CA SER A 67 5.59 10.24 15.25
C SER A 67 5.42 10.99 16.57
N GLU A 68 4.23 10.89 17.15
CA GLU A 68 3.93 11.28 18.52
C GLU A 68 4.85 10.57 19.55
N THR A 69 5.44 9.44 19.18
CA THR A 69 6.52 8.76 19.92
C THR A 69 7.71 8.54 18.97
N PRO A 70 8.52 9.59 18.67
CA PRO A 70 9.46 9.57 17.55
C PRO A 70 10.42 8.37 17.54
N GLY A 71 10.40 7.59 16.45
CA GLY A 71 11.24 6.41 16.27
C GLY A 71 10.61 5.10 16.76
N ASP A 72 9.32 5.13 17.11
CA ASP A 72 8.57 3.93 17.47
C ASP A 72 8.14 3.12 16.24
N ALA A 73 7.59 1.94 16.49
CA ALA A 73 6.92 1.11 15.50
C ALA A 73 5.57 0.64 16.03
N VAL A 74 4.59 0.53 15.13
CA VAL A 74 3.23 0.10 15.46
C VAL A 74 2.82 -1.12 14.64
N SER A 75 1.93 -1.95 15.19
CA SER A 75 1.46 -3.16 14.50
C SER A 75 0.72 -2.86 13.20
N GLU A 76 0.01 -1.73 13.12
CA GLU A 76 -0.61 -1.23 11.87
C GLU A 76 0.43 -1.13 10.74
N ALA A 77 1.63 -0.62 11.06
CA ALA A 77 2.73 -0.49 10.11
C ALA A 77 3.22 -1.84 9.57
N VAL A 78 3.15 -2.87 10.40
CA VAL A 78 3.48 -4.25 10.01
C VAL A 78 2.47 -4.75 8.98
N GLY A 79 1.17 -4.61 9.28
CA GLY A 79 0.10 -4.98 8.35
C GLY A 79 0.23 -4.26 7.00
N TYR A 80 0.36 -2.93 7.03
CA TYR A 80 0.51 -2.15 5.80
C TYR A 80 1.81 -2.46 5.05
N GLY A 81 2.93 -2.58 5.77
CA GLY A 81 4.23 -2.90 5.18
C GLY A 81 4.21 -4.26 4.48
N MET A 82 3.58 -5.27 5.07
CA MET A 82 3.42 -6.59 4.45
C MET A 82 2.51 -6.55 3.22
N LEU A 83 1.38 -5.82 3.27
CA LEU A 83 0.50 -5.64 2.10
C LEU A 83 1.24 -4.94 0.95
N VAL A 84 1.95 -3.85 1.23
CA VAL A 84 2.73 -3.11 0.22
C VAL A 84 3.84 -3.98 -0.34
N ALA A 85 4.63 -4.67 0.49
CA ALA A 85 5.69 -5.57 0.03
C ALA A 85 5.14 -6.70 -0.87
N LEU A 86 3.99 -7.27 -0.51
CA LEU A 86 3.32 -8.30 -1.30
C LEU A 86 2.95 -7.80 -2.70
N TYR A 87 2.26 -6.65 -2.77
CA TYR A 87 1.83 -6.08 -4.04
C TYR A 87 2.98 -5.39 -4.80
N ALA A 88 4.08 -5.02 -4.15
CA ALA A 88 5.34 -4.63 -4.78
C ALA A 88 6.12 -5.85 -5.32
N ASN A 89 5.63 -7.07 -5.07
CA ASN A 89 6.28 -8.34 -5.41
C ASN A 89 7.67 -8.51 -4.76
N ASP A 90 7.84 -7.98 -3.55
CA ASP A 90 9.10 -7.96 -2.80
C ASP A 90 9.05 -8.97 -1.65
N GLN A 91 9.25 -10.25 -1.98
CA GLN A 91 9.22 -11.33 -1.01
C GLN A 91 10.31 -11.18 0.08
N ASP A 92 11.47 -10.62 -0.25
CA ASP A 92 12.59 -10.48 0.69
C ASP A 92 12.20 -9.52 1.84
N HIS A 93 11.64 -8.34 1.52
CA HIS A 93 11.15 -7.41 2.55
C HIS A 93 9.88 -7.89 3.24
N PHE A 94 8.96 -8.56 2.52
CA PHE A 94 7.78 -9.17 3.13
C PHE A 94 8.18 -10.08 4.29
N ASN A 95 9.15 -10.97 4.05
CA ASN A 95 9.65 -11.91 5.05
C ASN A 95 10.37 -11.20 6.20
N SER A 96 11.20 -10.19 5.88
CA SER A 96 11.91 -9.40 6.88
C SER A 96 10.96 -8.72 7.86
N ILE A 97 9.91 -8.07 7.34
CA ILE A 97 8.88 -7.41 8.16
C ILE A 97 8.15 -8.41 9.04
N TRP A 98 7.73 -9.53 8.45
CA TRP A 98 7.02 -10.57 9.18
C TRP A 98 7.86 -11.15 10.33
N ASP A 99 9.10 -11.56 10.06
CA ASP A 99 9.98 -12.13 11.08
C ASP A 99 10.35 -11.11 12.16
N ALA A 100 10.60 -9.85 11.81
CA ALA A 100 10.89 -8.80 12.78
C ALA A 100 9.68 -8.53 13.71
N ALA A 101 8.46 -8.49 13.16
CA ALA A 101 7.24 -8.34 13.96
C ALA A 101 7.00 -9.53 14.88
N ASN A 102 7.28 -10.74 14.40
CA ASN A 102 7.20 -11.97 15.15
C ASN A 102 8.21 -12.04 16.30
N GLU A 103 9.40 -11.51 16.09
CA GLU A 103 10.44 -11.45 17.11
C GLU A 103 10.14 -10.41 18.18
N LYS A 104 9.75 -9.20 17.75
CA LYS A 104 9.73 -8.01 18.61
C LYS A 104 8.35 -7.69 19.19
N MET A 105 7.28 -7.95 18.45
CA MET A 105 5.92 -7.46 18.78
C MET A 105 4.93 -8.57 19.11
N TRP A 106 5.12 -9.78 18.58
CA TRP A 106 4.19 -10.89 18.79
C TRP A 106 4.12 -11.35 20.25
N GLY A 107 2.92 -11.21 20.84
CA GLY A 107 2.62 -11.60 22.22
C GLY A 107 2.17 -13.05 22.41
N GLY A 108 2.17 -13.86 21.35
CA GLY A 108 1.70 -15.25 21.37
C GLY A 108 0.37 -15.47 20.65
N CYS A 109 -0.49 -14.45 20.62
CA CYS A 109 -1.78 -14.46 19.91
C CYS A 109 -2.10 -13.20 19.10
N TYR A 110 -1.41 -12.09 19.34
CA TYR A 110 -1.56 -10.85 18.59
C TYR A 110 -0.24 -10.08 18.64
N TYR A 111 -0.11 -9.07 17.78
CA TYR A 111 1.01 -8.14 17.83
C TYR A 111 0.69 -7.04 18.85
N ASN A 112 1.57 -6.82 19.83
CA ASN A 112 1.44 -5.68 20.73
C ASN A 112 1.53 -4.39 19.91
N TRP A 113 0.55 -3.50 20.06
CA TRP A 113 0.31 -2.43 19.10
C TRP A 113 1.45 -1.41 18.98
N GLN A 114 2.33 -1.28 19.98
CA GLN A 114 3.45 -0.33 19.93
C GLN A 114 4.74 -0.85 20.57
N MET A 115 5.84 -0.69 19.83
CA MET A 115 7.21 -0.80 20.31
C MET A 115 7.84 0.60 20.36
N ALA A 116 8.30 1.01 21.53
CA ALA A 116 8.95 2.30 21.75
C ALA A 116 10.30 2.41 21.00
N PRO A 117 10.85 3.62 20.87
CA PRO A 117 12.09 3.85 20.13
C PRO A 117 13.32 3.11 20.67
N ASN A 118 13.27 2.64 21.92
CA ASN A 118 14.33 1.86 22.54
C ASN A 118 14.15 0.33 22.38
N GLY A 119 13.25 -0.10 21.49
CA GLY A 119 12.98 -1.51 21.20
C GLY A 119 12.09 -2.22 22.22
N ASN A 120 11.64 -1.56 23.29
CA ASN A 120 10.75 -2.18 24.28
C ASN A 120 9.27 -1.99 23.91
N ILE A 121 8.42 -2.97 24.22
CA ILE A 121 6.97 -2.82 24.09
C ILE A 121 6.44 -1.76 25.07
N SER A 122 5.86 -0.70 24.53
CA SER A 122 5.18 0.38 25.28
C SER A 122 3.66 0.29 25.21
N GLY A 123 3.13 -0.28 24.13
CA GLY A 123 1.69 -0.47 23.91
C GLY A 123 1.37 -1.95 23.85
N ARG A 124 0.68 -2.48 24.87
CA ARG A 124 0.27 -3.89 24.94
C ARG A 124 -1.14 -4.09 24.39
N GLY A 125 -1.40 -5.30 23.89
CA GLY A 125 -2.69 -5.65 23.28
C GLY A 125 -2.70 -5.41 21.77
N ALA A 126 -3.68 -6.01 21.10
CA ALA A 126 -3.89 -5.88 19.66
C ALA A 126 -4.43 -4.49 19.28
N ALA A 127 -4.01 -4.02 18.10
CA ALA A 127 -4.81 -3.13 17.26
C ALA A 127 -5.30 -3.99 16.10
N THR A 128 -6.61 -4.29 16.07
CA THR A 128 -7.15 -5.42 15.30
C THR A 128 -6.96 -5.30 13.79
N ASP A 129 -6.87 -4.08 13.27
CA ASP A 129 -6.53 -3.81 11.86
C ASP A 129 -5.20 -4.43 11.44
N ALA A 130 -4.22 -4.48 12.34
CA ALA A 130 -2.94 -5.13 12.09
C ALA A 130 -3.09 -6.65 11.90
N GLU A 131 -3.86 -7.32 12.77
CA GLU A 131 -4.03 -8.78 12.69
C GLU A 131 -4.71 -9.19 11.39
N GLU A 132 -5.78 -8.50 10.98
CA GLU A 132 -6.47 -8.82 9.73
C GLU A 132 -5.59 -8.58 8.50
N ASP A 133 -4.78 -7.51 8.48
CA ASP A 133 -3.89 -7.22 7.36
C ASP A 133 -2.74 -8.20 7.26
N VAL A 134 -2.11 -8.55 8.38
CA VAL A 134 -1.06 -9.57 8.43
C VAL A 134 -1.63 -10.93 8.02
N ALA A 135 -2.80 -11.32 8.52
CA ALA A 135 -3.43 -12.59 8.16
C ALA A 135 -3.72 -12.68 6.66
N LEU A 136 -4.32 -11.65 6.04
CA LEU A 136 -4.53 -11.65 4.59
C LEU A 136 -3.21 -11.73 3.83
N ALA A 137 -2.24 -10.89 4.21
CA ALA A 137 -0.95 -10.83 3.53
C ALA A 137 -0.26 -12.21 3.52
N LEU A 138 -0.32 -12.94 4.63
CA LEU A 138 0.18 -14.32 4.74
C LEU A 138 -0.60 -15.33 3.89
N ILE A 139 -1.92 -15.25 3.86
CA ILE A 139 -2.77 -16.11 3.00
C ILE A 139 -2.41 -15.90 1.52
N PHE A 140 -2.24 -14.64 1.10
CA PHE A 140 -1.86 -14.33 -0.27
C PHE A 140 -0.42 -14.74 -0.59
N ALA A 141 0.52 -14.59 0.35
CA ALA A 141 1.88 -15.07 0.20
C ALA A 141 1.93 -16.60 0.02
N ASP A 142 1.16 -17.35 0.82
CA ASP A 142 1.02 -18.79 0.67
C ASP A 142 0.47 -19.16 -0.71
N LYS A 143 -0.55 -18.42 -1.18
CA LYS A 143 -1.09 -18.60 -2.53
C LYS A 143 -0.03 -18.36 -3.61
N LEU A 144 0.77 -17.31 -3.49
CA LEU A 144 1.86 -17.01 -4.44
C LEU A 144 2.93 -18.11 -4.45
N VAL A 145 3.23 -18.72 -3.30
CA VAL A 145 4.13 -19.88 -3.20
C VAL A 145 3.52 -21.10 -3.89
N SER A 146 2.26 -21.43 -3.60
CA SER A 146 1.57 -22.58 -4.21
C SER A 146 1.50 -22.48 -5.74
N ALA A 147 1.44 -21.26 -6.27
CA ALA A 147 1.44 -20.96 -7.70
C ALA A 147 2.84 -20.85 -8.32
N GLY A 148 3.91 -21.12 -7.56
CA GLY A 148 5.30 -21.04 -8.02
C GLY A 148 5.79 -19.64 -8.36
N LYS A 149 5.10 -18.59 -7.88
CA LYS A 149 5.47 -17.18 -8.10
C LYS A 149 6.46 -16.69 -7.05
N TRP A 150 6.29 -17.15 -5.81
CA TRP A 150 7.19 -16.92 -4.68
C TRP A 150 7.87 -18.22 -4.26
N LYS A 151 9.02 -18.09 -3.57
CA LYS A 151 9.73 -19.26 -3.04
C LYS A 151 9.08 -19.72 -1.74
N PRO A 152 9.02 -21.03 -1.44
CA PRO A 152 8.65 -21.48 -0.10
C PRO A 152 9.51 -20.82 0.98
N TYR A 153 8.91 -20.50 2.11
CA TYR A 153 9.57 -19.84 3.22
C TYR A 153 9.01 -20.34 4.55
N THR A 154 9.89 -20.46 5.54
CA THR A 154 9.58 -20.85 6.92
C THR A 154 10.11 -19.75 7.82
N SER A 155 9.26 -19.22 8.71
CA SER A 155 9.67 -18.15 9.64
C SER A 155 10.85 -18.62 10.49
N THR A 156 11.87 -17.77 10.62
CA THR A 156 13.01 -18.05 11.50
C THR A 156 12.63 -18.05 12.97
N LYS A 157 11.50 -17.40 13.32
CA LYS A 157 10.99 -17.31 14.69
C LYS A 157 10.16 -18.52 15.11
N PHE A 158 9.30 -19.02 14.23
CA PHE A 158 8.26 -19.97 14.61
C PHE A 158 8.38 -21.37 13.99
N ASN A 159 9.33 -21.59 13.08
CA ASN A 159 9.53 -22.87 12.39
C ASN A 159 8.26 -23.39 11.66
N TYR A 160 7.37 -22.48 11.25
CA TYR A 160 6.17 -22.75 10.44
C TYR A 160 6.03 -21.75 9.28
N GLY A 161 5.19 -22.09 8.30
CA GLY A 161 4.97 -21.31 7.08
C GLY A 161 3.90 -20.22 7.21
N TYR A 162 3.59 -19.56 6.07
CA TYR A 162 2.62 -18.45 6.04
C TYR A 162 1.20 -18.88 6.43
N ALA A 163 0.66 -19.94 5.82
CA ALA A 163 -0.69 -20.41 6.09
C ALA A 163 -0.91 -20.83 7.56
N GLU A 164 0.07 -21.52 8.15
CA GLU A 164 0.01 -21.95 9.56
C GLU A 164 -0.06 -20.74 10.51
N HIS A 165 0.69 -19.68 10.22
CA HIS A 165 0.60 -18.47 11.03
C HIS A 165 -0.68 -17.67 10.79
N ALA A 166 -1.14 -17.58 9.53
CA ALA A 166 -2.41 -16.94 9.23
C ALA A 166 -3.55 -17.61 10.01
N GLN A 167 -3.64 -18.94 9.99
CA GLN A 167 -4.64 -19.67 10.76
C GLN A 167 -4.54 -19.38 12.27
N LYS A 168 -3.32 -19.32 12.81
CA LYS A 168 -3.11 -18.98 14.22
C LYS A 168 -3.61 -17.58 14.56
N ILE A 169 -3.36 -16.58 13.72
CA ILE A 169 -3.86 -15.22 13.91
C ILE A 169 -5.40 -15.23 13.90
N LEU A 170 -6.00 -15.87 12.89
CA LEU A 170 -7.46 -15.97 12.79
C LEU A 170 -8.07 -16.62 14.03
N ASP A 171 -7.54 -17.74 14.51
CA ASP A 171 -8.02 -18.39 15.73
C ASP A 171 -7.83 -17.51 16.97
N CYS A 172 -6.70 -16.82 17.06
CA CYS A 172 -6.45 -15.91 18.16
C CYS A 172 -7.43 -14.74 18.19
N MET A 173 -7.75 -14.11 17.04
CA MET A 173 -8.74 -13.01 16.97
C MET A 173 -10.08 -13.38 17.60
N TRP A 174 -10.53 -14.63 17.46
CA TRP A 174 -11.73 -15.12 18.14
C TRP A 174 -11.50 -15.37 19.64
N SER A 175 -10.39 -16.03 19.98
CA SER A 175 -10.09 -16.38 21.39
C SER A 175 -9.76 -15.17 22.28
N THR A 176 -9.36 -14.05 21.69
CA THR A 176 -8.99 -12.80 22.37
C THR A 176 -10.07 -11.71 22.23
N GLU A 177 -11.27 -12.08 21.77
CA GLU A 177 -12.42 -11.17 21.63
C GLU A 177 -12.14 -9.95 20.73
N GLN A 178 -11.21 -10.07 19.78
CA GLN A 178 -11.11 -9.13 18.66
C GLN A 178 -12.29 -9.30 17.69
N ILE A 179 -12.85 -10.51 17.64
CA ILE A 179 -14.21 -10.75 17.15
C ILE A 179 -15.07 -11.16 18.33
N THR A 180 -16.13 -10.40 18.62
CA THR A 180 -17.03 -10.72 19.73
C THR A 180 -17.88 -11.95 19.42
N GLY A 181 -18.55 -12.51 20.43
CA GLY A 181 -19.50 -13.62 20.24
C GLY A 181 -20.65 -13.30 19.28
N ASN A 182 -20.95 -12.02 19.05
CA ASN A 182 -21.94 -11.53 18.09
C ASN A 182 -21.38 -11.34 16.68
N GLY A 183 -20.09 -11.58 16.45
CA GLY A 183 -19.41 -11.37 15.17
C GLY A 183 -19.01 -9.92 14.91
N ILE A 184 -18.98 -9.06 15.92
CA ILE A 184 -18.55 -7.66 15.78
C ILE A 184 -17.02 -7.60 15.85
N LEU A 185 -16.39 -6.89 14.92
CA LEU A 185 -14.96 -6.59 14.99
C LEU A 185 -14.71 -5.52 16.06
N ALA A 186 -14.04 -5.92 17.13
CA ALA A 186 -13.55 -5.03 18.17
C ALA A 186 -12.22 -4.38 17.73
N PRO A 187 -11.98 -3.11 18.07
CA PRO A 187 -10.75 -2.40 17.71
C PRO A 187 -9.49 -2.97 18.37
N GLY A 188 -9.60 -3.70 19.47
CA GLY A 188 -8.49 -4.41 20.07
C GLY A 188 -8.93 -5.66 20.82
N ALA A 189 -7.96 -6.45 21.29
CA ALA A 189 -8.19 -7.68 22.03
C ALA A 189 -8.92 -7.40 23.35
N GLY A 190 -10.18 -7.85 23.46
CA GLY A 190 -11.06 -7.61 24.60
C GLY A 190 -11.42 -6.14 24.83
N TRP A 191 -11.29 -5.29 23.81
CA TRP A 191 -11.51 -3.85 23.91
C TRP A 191 -12.40 -3.32 22.79
N GLY A 192 -13.60 -2.85 23.16
CA GLY A 192 -14.64 -2.38 22.23
C GLY A 192 -15.55 -3.53 21.79
N GLY A 193 -15.91 -3.56 20.51
CA GLY A 193 -16.86 -4.52 19.97
C GLY A 193 -18.29 -4.07 20.23
N ASP A 194 -18.99 -4.72 21.17
CA ASP A 194 -20.39 -4.42 21.47
C ASP A 194 -20.61 -3.00 22.06
N ASP A 195 -19.59 -2.42 22.72
CA ASP A 195 -19.67 -1.06 23.28
C ASP A 195 -19.35 0.05 22.28
N PHE A 196 -18.30 -0.14 21.47
CA PHE A 196 -17.84 0.78 20.44
C PHE A 196 -16.94 0.06 19.43
N VAL A 197 -16.89 0.59 18.22
CA VAL A 197 -16.10 0.10 17.10
C VAL A 197 -15.28 1.24 16.50
N ASN A 198 -14.21 0.89 15.79
CA ASN A 198 -13.53 1.76 14.85
C ASN A 198 -13.88 1.28 13.43
N PRO A 199 -14.87 1.90 12.75
CA PRO A 199 -15.31 1.43 11.45
C PRO A 199 -14.21 1.45 10.40
N GLY A 200 -13.18 2.29 10.55
CA GLY A 200 -12.01 2.31 9.68
C GLY A 200 -11.23 0.99 9.63
N TYR A 201 -11.41 0.13 10.64
CA TYR A 201 -10.81 -1.21 10.70
C TYR A 201 -11.63 -2.28 9.96
N PHE A 202 -12.86 -2.00 9.55
CA PHE A 202 -13.70 -3.04 8.92
C PHE A 202 -13.22 -3.40 7.51
N SER A 203 -12.75 -4.63 7.30
CA SER A 203 -12.34 -5.19 6.00
C SER A 203 -13.23 -6.35 5.54
N PRO A 204 -14.47 -6.12 5.08
CA PRO A 204 -15.39 -7.19 4.70
C PRO A 204 -14.82 -8.13 3.62
N ALA A 205 -14.02 -7.61 2.69
CA ALA A 205 -13.32 -8.43 1.70
C ALA A 205 -12.34 -9.43 2.33
N TRP A 206 -11.67 -9.06 3.43
CA TRP A 206 -10.72 -9.96 4.11
C TRP A 206 -11.50 -11.09 4.75
N TYR A 207 -12.61 -10.79 5.41
CA TYR A 207 -13.45 -11.79 6.06
C TYR A 207 -13.99 -12.81 5.06
N ARG A 208 -14.28 -12.41 3.81
CA ARG A 208 -14.64 -13.36 2.75
C ARG A 208 -13.47 -14.24 2.28
N ILE A 209 -12.25 -13.72 2.30
CA ILE A 209 -11.05 -14.53 2.07
C ILE A 209 -10.83 -15.49 3.24
N PHE A 210 -11.00 -15.02 4.48
CA PHE A 210 -10.88 -15.83 5.69
C PHE A 210 -11.94 -16.93 5.72
N ALA A 211 -13.19 -16.65 5.33
CA ALA A 211 -14.24 -17.66 5.21
C ALA A 211 -13.90 -18.82 4.25
N LYS A 212 -13.03 -18.58 3.25
CA LYS A 212 -12.56 -19.61 2.33
C LYS A 212 -11.30 -20.33 2.83
N PHE A 213 -10.51 -19.67 3.67
CA PHE A 213 -9.25 -20.18 4.19
C PHE A 213 -9.43 -20.96 5.49
N ASP A 214 -10.23 -20.44 6.40
CA ASP A 214 -10.47 -20.96 7.73
C ASP A 214 -11.53 -22.05 7.72
N SER A 215 -11.19 -23.20 8.30
CA SER A 215 -12.06 -24.38 8.33
C SER A 215 -13.15 -24.34 9.42
N ASN A 216 -13.13 -23.34 10.29
CA ASN A 216 -14.06 -23.19 11.43
C ASN A 216 -15.44 -22.65 11.02
N GLY A 217 -16.05 -23.25 10.00
CA GLY A 217 -17.40 -22.97 9.55
C GLY A 217 -17.60 -21.55 9.00
N ASP A 218 -18.81 -21.01 9.16
CA ASP A 218 -19.25 -19.78 8.50
C ASP A 218 -18.97 -18.49 9.31
N ARG A 219 -18.11 -18.60 10.34
CA ARG A 219 -17.95 -17.55 11.37
C ARG A 219 -17.54 -16.20 10.79
N TRP A 220 -16.75 -16.18 9.72
CA TRP A 220 -16.31 -14.94 9.07
C TRP A 220 -17.39 -14.29 8.20
N ASN A 221 -18.32 -15.04 7.62
CA ASN A 221 -19.45 -14.44 6.90
C ASN A 221 -20.42 -13.75 7.89
N THR A 222 -20.54 -14.24 9.13
CA THR A 222 -21.24 -13.49 10.20
C THR A 222 -20.59 -12.13 10.45
N VAL A 223 -19.26 -12.04 10.42
CA VAL A 223 -18.54 -10.77 10.57
C VAL A 223 -18.84 -9.82 9.41
N VAL A 224 -18.88 -10.33 8.16
CA VAL A 224 -19.29 -9.54 6.99
C VAL A 224 -20.68 -8.95 7.18
N GLU A 225 -21.66 -9.76 7.61
CA GLU A 225 -23.03 -9.30 7.82
C GLU A 225 -23.09 -8.22 8.90
N LYS A 226 -22.38 -8.42 10.01
CA LYS A 226 -22.31 -7.44 11.11
C LYS A 226 -21.62 -6.14 10.71
N THR A 227 -20.55 -6.22 9.92
CA THR A 227 -19.90 -5.04 9.35
C THR A 227 -20.90 -4.18 8.60
N TYR A 228 -21.67 -4.75 7.66
CA TYR A 228 -22.61 -3.96 6.88
C TYR A 228 -23.85 -3.50 7.65
N GLU A 229 -24.30 -4.27 8.65
CA GLU A 229 -25.34 -3.85 9.59
C GLU A 229 -24.90 -2.58 10.35
N ILE A 230 -23.68 -2.57 10.90
CA ILE A 230 -23.14 -1.42 11.64
C ILE A 230 -22.89 -0.23 10.72
N LEU A 231 -22.31 -0.45 9.53
CA LEU A 231 -22.09 0.62 8.56
C LEU A 231 -23.41 1.31 8.19
N ALA A 232 -24.50 0.55 8.00
CA ALA A 232 -25.82 1.11 7.69
C ALA A 232 -26.38 2.01 8.81
N ASN A 233 -25.95 1.81 10.06
CA ASN A 233 -26.31 2.65 11.19
C ASN A 233 -25.44 3.92 11.32
N SER A 234 -24.42 4.08 10.49
CA SER A 234 -23.53 5.24 10.57
C SER A 234 -24.30 6.56 10.42
N PRO A 235 -24.06 7.55 11.30
CA PRO A 235 -24.64 8.89 11.15
C PRO A 235 -24.18 9.59 9.86
N GLY A 236 -23.07 9.15 9.26
CA GLY A 236 -22.54 9.64 7.98
C GLY A 236 -22.92 8.80 6.77
N TYR A 237 -23.76 7.76 6.90
CA TYR A 237 -23.99 6.77 5.83
C TYR A 237 -24.48 7.39 4.51
N SER A 238 -25.33 8.41 4.57
CA SER A 238 -25.85 9.13 3.39
C SER A 238 -24.78 9.89 2.60
N MET A 239 -23.62 10.15 3.22
CA MET A 239 -22.45 10.77 2.60
C MET A 239 -21.35 9.74 2.30
N GLY A 240 -21.61 8.44 2.54
CA GLY A 240 -20.60 7.39 2.45
C GLY A 240 -19.47 7.58 3.47
N MET A 241 -19.81 8.08 4.66
CA MET A 241 -18.89 8.38 5.74
C MET A 241 -19.23 7.60 7.01
N VAL A 242 -18.22 7.45 7.86
CA VAL A 242 -18.30 6.91 9.21
C VAL A 242 -17.48 7.79 10.16
N PRO A 243 -17.81 7.90 11.44
CA PRO A 243 -16.88 8.50 12.39
C PRO A 243 -15.68 7.57 12.66
N ASP A 244 -14.58 8.12 13.18
CA ASP A 244 -13.43 7.30 13.62
C ASP A 244 -13.87 6.28 14.67
N TRP A 245 -14.78 6.67 15.57
CA TRP A 245 -15.37 5.81 16.59
C TRP A 245 -16.88 5.98 16.66
N MET A 246 -17.60 4.87 16.72
CA MET A 246 -19.05 4.85 16.95
C MET A 246 -19.45 3.63 17.76
N ARG A 247 -20.64 3.70 18.32
CA ARG A 247 -21.35 2.53 18.84
C ARG A 247 -21.91 1.71 17.68
N PRO A 248 -22.01 0.38 17.79
CA PRO A 248 -22.61 -0.47 16.73
C PRO A 248 -24.02 -0.06 16.29
N ASP A 249 -24.78 0.59 17.18
CA ASP A 249 -26.14 1.09 16.96
C ASP A 249 -26.22 2.42 16.21
N GLY A 250 -25.08 3.02 15.82
CA GLY A 250 -25.05 4.34 15.18
C GLY A 250 -24.74 5.50 16.12
N GLY A 251 -24.75 5.26 17.44
CA GLY A 251 -24.49 6.30 18.43
C GLY A 251 -23.04 6.78 18.44
N TRP A 252 -22.83 8.02 18.90
CA TRP A 252 -21.48 8.57 19.08
C TRP A 252 -20.75 7.87 20.22
N ALA A 253 -19.52 7.42 19.99
CA ALA A 253 -18.69 6.79 21.02
C ALA A 253 -17.92 7.79 21.90
N GLY A 254 -17.91 9.07 21.50
CA GLY A 254 -17.12 10.10 22.16
C GLY A 254 -15.64 10.03 21.80
N SER A 255 -14.78 10.59 22.65
CA SER A 255 -13.34 10.70 22.41
C SER A 255 -12.65 9.43 22.89
N LEU A 256 -12.29 8.57 21.94
CA LEU A 256 -11.56 7.32 22.17
C LEU A 256 -10.25 7.33 21.37
N GLY A 257 -9.20 6.75 21.95
CA GLY A 257 -7.87 6.78 21.35
C GLY A 257 -7.33 8.20 21.15
N TYR A 258 -6.34 8.31 20.27
CA TYR A 258 -5.59 9.56 20.05
C TYR A 258 -6.20 10.47 18.96
N ASN A 259 -7.00 9.92 18.04
CA ASN A 259 -7.45 10.64 16.83
C ASN A 259 -8.92 11.05 16.80
N ALA A 260 -9.70 10.86 17.88
CA ALA A 260 -11.15 11.13 17.89
C ALA A 260 -11.52 12.62 17.75
N TYR A 261 -11.39 13.13 16.53
CA TYR A 261 -11.55 14.53 16.19
C TYR A 261 -13.02 14.95 16.31
N PHE A 262 -13.24 16.16 16.86
CA PHE A 262 -14.56 16.63 17.27
C PHE A 262 -15.36 15.60 18.07
N ASN A 263 -14.69 14.89 18.99
CA ASN A 263 -15.34 13.89 19.85
C ASN A 263 -16.06 12.81 19.00
N SER A 264 -15.35 12.33 17.97
CA SER A 264 -15.79 11.36 16.96
C SER A 264 -16.98 11.79 16.10
N ARG A 265 -17.10 13.08 15.79
CA ARG A 265 -18.15 13.62 14.90
C ARG A 265 -17.65 13.97 13.50
N ALA A 266 -16.42 13.58 13.19
CA ALA A 266 -15.79 13.79 11.90
C ALA A 266 -15.47 12.46 11.20
N PHE A 267 -15.54 12.49 9.88
CA PHE A 267 -14.92 11.52 8.99
C PHE A 267 -13.45 11.91 8.84
N PHE A 268 -12.59 11.27 9.62
CA PHE A 268 -11.21 11.69 9.79
C PHE A 268 -10.21 10.54 9.53
N LYS A 269 -9.05 10.55 10.17
CA LYS A 269 -7.89 9.72 9.78
C LYS A 269 -8.13 8.22 9.90
N ASP A 270 -8.83 7.81 10.95
CA ASP A 270 -9.11 6.40 11.14
C ASP A 270 -10.24 5.98 10.19
N ALA A 271 -11.32 6.77 10.16
CA ALA A 271 -12.51 6.50 9.37
C ALA A 271 -12.27 6.47 7.87
N ILE A 272 -11.37 7.31 7.32
CA ILE A 272 -11.22 7.46 5.87
C ILE A 272 -10.81 6.16 5.15
N ARG A 273 -10.13 5.26 5.88
CA ARG A 273 -9.74 3.93 5.41
C ARG A 273 -10.95 3.09 4.98
N ILE A 274 -12.16 3.35 5.51
CA ILE A 274 -13.37 2.61 5.14
C ILE A 274 -13.67 2.67 3.64
N LEU A 275 -13.32 3.79 2.97
CA LEU A 275 -13.50 3.91 1.53
C LEU A 275 -12.69 2.85 0.80
N TRP A 276 -11.43 2.67 1.19
CA TRP A 276 -10.56 1.64 0.65
C TRP A 276 -11.06 0.24 1.01
N ARG A 277 -11.35 -0.02 2.29
CA ARG A 277 -11.78 -1.34 2.76
C ARG A 277 -13.05 -1.83 2.05
N VAL A 278 -14.05 -0.96 1.91
CA VAL A 278 -15.33 -1.28 1.26
C VAL A 278 -15.19 -1.28 -0.26
N ALA A 279 -14.33 -0.43 -0.85
CA ALA A 279 -14.04 -0.45 -2.29
C ALA A 279 -13.45 -1.80 -2.72
N ILE A 280 -12.62 -2.41 -1.88
CA ILE A 280 -12.10 -3.74 -2.18
C ILE A 280 -13.23 -4.78 -2.25
N ASP A 281 -14.18 -4.79 -1.31
CA ASP A 281 -15.29 -5.77 -1.34
C ASP A 281 -16.21 -5.55 -2.54
N ALA A 282 -16.46 -4.28 -2.90
CA ALA A 282 -17.20 -3.93 -4.11
C ALA A 282 -16.51 -4.43 -5.39
N VAL A 283 -15.18 -4.31 -5.49
CA VAL A 283 -14.42 -4.69 -6.69
C VAL A 283 -14.14 -6.18 -6.76
N TRP A 284 -13.84 -6.82 -5.63
CA TRP A 284 -13.44 -8.23 -5.59
C TRP A 284 -14.64 -9.19 -5.54
N PHE A 285 -15.72 -8.78 -4.89
CA PHE A 285 -16.86 -9.66 -4.59
C PHE A 285 -18.21 -9.11 -5.08
N ASP A 286 -18.20 -7.97 -5.78
CA ASP A 286 -19.41 -7.36 -6.34
C ASP A 286 -20.48 -6.98 -5.29
N GLU A 287 -20.08 -6.78 -4.04
CA GLU A 287 -21.02 -6.64 -2.91
C GLU A 287 -21.93 -5.38 -3.07
N PRO A 288 -23.27 -5.55 -3.16
CA PRO A 288 -24.19 -4.45 -3.39
C PRO A 288 -24.21 -3.40 -2.28
N ARG A 289 -24.05 -3.80 -1.00
CA ARG A 289 -24.02 -2.87 0.14
C ARG A 289 -22.78 -1.99 0.11
N ALA A 290 -21.66 -2.57 -0.32
CA ALA A 290 -20.41 -1.85 -0.55
C ALA A 290 -20.57 -0.77 -1.63
N LYS A 291 -21.12 -1.17 -2.79
CA LYS A 291 -21.39 -0.25 -3.90
C LYS A 291 -22.35 0.87 -3.51
N ALA A 292 -23.39 0.57 -2.71
CA ALA A 292 -24.33 1.59 -2.23
C ALA A 292 -23.64 2.63 -1.34
N PHE A 293 -22.84 2.19 -0.38
CA PHE A 293 -22.06 3.09 0.49
C PHE A 293 -21.07 3.96 -0.30
N LEU A 294 -20.33 3.37 -1.23
CA LEU A 294 -19.35 4.10 -2.06
C LEU A 294 -20.01 5.02 -3.07
N LYS A 295 -21.20 4.68 -3.56
CA LYS A 295 -22.00 5.58 -4.42
C LYS A 295 -22.46 6.81 -3.64
N ASN A 296 -22.80 6.68 -2.36
CA ASN A 296 -23.08 7.83 -1.49
C ASN A 296 -21.82 8.71 -1.36
N ALA A 297 -20.65 8.10 -1.14
CA ALA A 297 -19.36 8.80 -1.08
C ALA A 297 -19.06 9.60 -2.36
N VAL A 298 -19.11 8.93 -3.53
CA VAL A 298 -18.86 9.57 -4.83
C VAL A 298 -19.89 10.67 -5.12
N SER A 299 -21.17 10.43 -4.82
CA SER A 299 -22.22 11.44 -5.00
C SER A 299 -21.94 12.66 -4.13
N PHE A 300 -21.64 12.46 -2.84
CA PHE A 300 -21.31 13.51 -1.91
C PHE A 300 -20.11 14.34 -2.38
N ILE A 301 -18.98 13.71 -2.66
CA ILE A 301 -17.74 14.43 -2.98
C ILE A 301 -17.88 15.23 -4.28
N ASN A 302 -18.67 14.71 -5.24
CA ASN A 302 -18.98 15.44 -6.47
C ASN A 302 -19.83 16.69 -6.22
N THR A 303 -20.69 16.72 -5.20
CA THR A 303 -21.37 17.98 -4.79
C THR A 303 -20.42 19.02 -4.20
N LYS A 304 -19.25 18.60 -3.70
CA LYS A 304 -18.25 19.46 -3.06
C LYS A 304 -17.16 19.95 -4.02
N GLY A 305 -17.11 19.42 -5.24
CA GLY A 305 -16.10 19.76 -6.25
C GLY A 305 -15.27 18.58 -6.77
N GLY A 306 -15.68 17.35 -6.45
CA GLY A 306 -15.04 16.12 -6.93
C GLY A 306 -13.64 15.94 -6.35
N ALA A 307 -12.68 15.48 -7.16
CA ALA A 307 -11.34 15.16 -6.70
C ALA A 307 -10.62 16.30 -5.94
N LYS A 308 -10.80 17.56 -6.37
CA LYS A 308 -10.23 18.76 -5.70
C LYS A 308 -10.79 19.01 -4.31
N ALA A 309 -11.92 18.40 -3.99
CA ALA A 309 -12.56 18.48 -2.68
C ALA A 309 -12.22 17.27 -1.81
N ALA A 310 -11.37 16.34 -2.25
CA ALA A 310 -10.96 15.19 -1.45
C ALA A 310 -10.33 15.66 -0.14
N ASN A 311 -11.00 15.36 0.98
CA ASN A 311 -10.71 15.98 2.26
C ASN A 311 -11.37 15.17 3.39
N PHE A 312 -11.11 15.54 4.63
CA PHE A 312 -11.89 15.15 5.80
C PHE A 312 -13.11 16.07 5.96
N TYR A 313 -14.14 15.54 6.63
CA TYR A 313 -15.43 16.23 6.70
C TYR A 313 -16.10 16.03 8.06
N GLN A 314 -16.84 17.03 8.51
CA GLN A 314 -17.74 16.89 9.65
C GLN A 314 -18.96 16.06 9.24
N ILE A 315 -19.42 15.19 10.14
CA ILE A 315 -20.62 14.38 9.93
C ILE A 315 -21.85 15.10 10.50
N GLU A 316 -21.73 15.67 11.71
CA GLU A 316 -22.84 16.38 12.36
C GLU A 316 -23.21 17.68 11.61
N ASN A 317 -22.20 18.48 11.25
CA ASN A 317 -22.35 19.60 10.32
C ASN A 317 -22.14 19.11 8.90
N ALA A 318 -23.19 18.48 8.34
CA ALA A 318 -23.14 17.63 7.15
C ALA A 318 -22.21 18.12 6.02
N GLY A 319 -20.99 17.56 6.02
CA GLY A 319 -20.01 17.77 4.97
C GLY A 319 -19.36 19.15 4.95
N GLU A 320 -19.36 19.88 6.06
CA GLU A 320 -18.43 20.99 6.26
C GLU A 320 -17.01 20.44 6.36
N LEU A 321 -16.04 21.19 5.81
CA LEU A 321 -14.64 20.84 5.98
C LEU A 321 -14.26 20.91 7.46
N LEU A 322 -13.22 20.17 7.83
CA LEU A 322 -12.57 20.44 9.10
C LEU A 322 -11.82 21.80 8.97
N PRO A 323 -11.64 22.55 10.07
CA PRO A 323 -11.07 23.89 9.97
C PRO A 323 -9.61 23.86 9.47
N ALA A 324 -9.33 24.56 8.37
CA ALA A 324 -7.99 24.62 7.78
C ALA A 324 -6.96 25.36 8.66
N GLU A 325 -7.44 26.20 9.57
CA GLU A 325 -6.64 26.91 10.58
C GLU A 325 -6.26 26.03 11.78
N ASP A 326 -6.76 24.79 11.84
CA ASP A 326 -6.49 23.90 12.95
C ASP A 326 -5.01 23.46 12.91
N ILE A 327 -4.31 23.64 14.04
CA ILE A 327 -2.86 23.44 14.13
C ILE A 327 -2.57 22.09 14.76
N TRP A 328 -1.69 21.32 14.11
CA TRP A 328 -1.18 20.07 14.66
C TRP A 328 -0.10 20.34 15.72
N THR A 329 -0.50 20.35 16.99
CA THR A 329 0.43 20.52 18.13
C THR A 329 0.99 19.21 18.66
N ASP A 330 0.32 18.09 18.38
CA ASP A 330 0.60 16.80 19.02
C ASP A 330 1.61 15.93 18.25
N PHE A 331 1.88 16.29 16.99
CA PHE A 331 2.70 15.52 16.04
C PHE A 331 4.08 16.12 15.79
N ASN A 332 4.36 17.20 16.52
CA ASN A 332 5.63 17.88 16.56
C ASN A 332 5.96 18.14 18.03
N ASP A 333 7.17 18.61 18.33
CA ASP A 333 7.44 19.13 19.68
C ASP A 333 6.40 20.23 19.96
N SER A 334 5.42 19.92 20.82
CA SER A 334 4.32 20.83 21.16
C SER A 334 4.82 22.14 21.76
N LYS A 335 6.11 22.21 22.14
CA LYS A 335 6.81 23.39 22.63
C LYS A 335 7.60 24.12 21.54
N ASN A 336 7.77 23.54 20.35
CA ASN A 336 8.49 24.13 19.22
C ASN A 336 7.54 24.56 18.08
N LYS A 337 7.15 25.83 18.12
CA LYS A 337 6.25 26.44 17.13
C LYS A 337 6.82 26.49 15.71
N ASP A 338 8.13 26.39 15.54
CA ASP A 338 8.78 26.37 14.22
C ASP A 338 8.55 25.05 13.47
N THR A 339 8.04 24.03 14.17
CA THR A 339 7.69 22.73 13.60
C THR A 339 6.19 22.54 13.43
N TRP A 340 5.36 23.46 13.92
CA TRP A 340 3.90 23.36 13.79
C TRP A 340 3.46 23.42 12.33
N ARG A 341 2.46 22.61 11.99
CA ARG A 341 1.87 22.57 10.66
C ARG A 341 0.39 22.92 10.77
N TYR A 342 -0.07 23.72 9.82
CA TYR A 342 -1.51 23.89 9.57
C TYR A 342 -2.02 22.63 8.90
N ARG A 343 -3.23 22.23 9.24
CA ARG A 343 -3.88 21.07 8.64
C ARG A 343 -4.17 21.35 7.16
N SER A 344 -3.28 20.92 6.26
CA SER A 344 -3.59 20.89 4.83
C SER A 344 -4.37 19.62 4.54
N GLU A 345 -5.69 19.70 4.66
CA GLU A 345 -6.55 18.51 4.66
C GLU A 345 -6.83 17.92 3.27
N HIS A 346 -6.45 18.63 2.21
CA HIS A 346 -6.34 18.09 0.86
C HIS A 346 -4.91 17.59 0.63
N SER A 347 -4.71 16.28 0.67
CA SER A 347 -3.39 15.65 0.58
C SER A 347 -3.45 14.38 -0.27
N HIS A 348 -2.28 13.80 -0.56
CA HIS A 348 -2.17 12.53 -1.26
C HIS A 348 -2.90 11.39 -0.54
N LEU A 349 -2.98 11.43 0.79
CA LEU A 349 -3.80 10.52 1.60
C LEU A 349 -5.28 10.64 1.26
N THR A 350 -5.84 11.85 1.41
CA THR A 350 -7.28 12.04 1.26
C THR A 350 -7.69 11.78 -0.17
N ILE A 351 -6.93 12.27 -1.14
CA ILE A 351 -7.15 11.98 -2.57
C ILE A 351 -7.06 10.47 -2.83
N GLY A 352 -6.04 9.78 -2.31
CA GLY A 352 -5.85 8.35 -2.49
C GLY A 352 -7.03 7.52 -1.99
N MET A 353 -7.55 7.84 -0.80
CA MET A 353 -8.71 7.14 -0.24
C MET A 353 -10.01 7.45 -0.97
N TRP A 354 -10.30 8.71 -1.28
CA TRP A 354 -11.48 9.07 -2.07
C TRP A 354 -11.42 8.48 -3.49
N ALA A 355 -10.22 8.35 -4.07
CA ALA A 355 -10.03 7.69 -5.36
C ALA A 355 -10.48 6.21 -5.34
N THR A 356 -10.36 5.51 -4.21
CA THR A 356 -10.83 4.11 -4.12
C THR A 356 -12.35 4.00 -4.30
N ALA A 357 -13.11 4.96 -3.78
CA ALA A 357 -14.56 5.02 -4.00
C ALA A 357 -14.89 5.32 -5.47
N ALA A 358 -14.15 6.25 -6.10
CA ALA A 358 -14.31 6.53 -7.53
C ALA A 358 -13.94 5.32 -8.41
N VAL A 359 -12.93 4.53 -8.03
CA VAL A 359 -12.56 3.28 -8.73
C VAL A 359 -13.69 2.26 -8.67
N ALA A 360 -14.28 2.07 -7.48
CA ALA A 360 -15.28 1.03 -7.26
C ALA A 360 -16.71 1.39 -7.70
N ALA A 361 -17.10 2.67 -7.59
CA ALA A 361 -18.49 3.11 -7.78
C ALA A 361 -18.65 4.39 -8.63
N GLY A 362 -17.55 5.03 -9.04
CA GLY A 362 -17.57 6.22 -9.88
C GLY A 362 -17.61 5.92 -11.39
N GLU A 363 -17.87 6.95 -12.16
CA GLU A 363 -17.81 6.91 -13.62
C GLU A 363 -16.34 7.06 -14.10
N SER A 364 -16.09 6.83 -15.40
CA SER A 364 -14.75 7.04 -15.99
C SER A 364 -14.22 8.46 -15.75
N ALA A 365 -15.10 9.47 -15.75
CA ALA A 365 -14.73 10.86 -15.48
C ALA A 365 -14.23 11.06 -14.04
N ASP A 366 -14.84 10.39 -13.06
CA ASP A 366 -14.41 10.46 -11.65
C ASP A 366 -13.04 9.83 -11.49
N ARG A 367 -12.83 8.62 -12.03
CA ARG A 367 -11.53 7.93 -11.99
C ARG A 367 -10.41 8.77 -12.61
N ILE A 368 -10.68 9.36 -13.78
CA ILE A 368 -9.72 10.26 -14.45
C ILE A 368 -9.42 11.48 -13.58
N ALA A 369 -10.43 12.14 -13.01
CA ALA A 369 -10.23 13.33 -12.18
C ALA A 369 -9.41 13.03 -10.92
N PHE A 370 -9.69 11.93 -10.23
CA PHE A 370 -8.93 11.52 -9.04
C PHE A 370 -7.50 11.10 -9.38
N SER A 371 -7.29 10.42 -10.52
CA SER A 371 -5.95 10.11 -11.03
C SER A 371 -5.14 11.38 -11.30
N GLU A 372 -5.71 12.35 -12.02
CA GLU A 372 -5.01 13.61 -12.31
C GLU A 372 -4.78 14.46 -11.05
N GLU A 373 -5.69 14.42 -10.06
CA GLU A 373 -5.52 15.13 -8.79
C GLU A 373 -4.41 14.52 -7.95
N LEU A 374 -4.37 13.19 -7.79
CA LEU A 374 -3.31 12.53 -7.01
C LEU A 374 -1.93 12.77 -7.63
N ALA A 375 -1.86 12.81 -8.97
CA ALA A 375 -0.61 13.04 -9.68
C ALA A 375 0.02 14.42 -9.41
N LYS A 376 -0.76 15.41 -8.93
CA LYS A 376 -0.20 16.70 -8.49
C LYS A 376 0.66 16.57 -7.24
N PHE A 377 0.46 15.49 -6.48
CA PHE A 377 1.24 15.14 -5.30
C PHE A 377 2.25 14.02 -5.63
N TYR A 378 2.64 13.86 -6.90
CA TYR A 378 3.71 12.93 -7.28
C TYR A 378 4.58 13.53 -8.38
N GLU A 379 5.72 14.09 -7.98
CA GLU A 379 6.67 14.77 -8.88
C GLU A 379 7.65 13.81 -9.58
N GLY A 380 7.37 12.49 -9.57
CA GLY A 380 8.21 11.46 -10.18
C GLY A 380 9.36 10.96 -9.30
N GLY A 381 9.31 11.22 -7.99
CA GLY A 381 10.28 10.76 -6.98
C GLY A 381 9.96 9.40 -6.36
N ASP A 382 10.44 9.18 -5.14
CA ASP A 382 10.24 7.96 -4.36
C ASP A 382 9.25 8.14 -3.20
N TYR A 383 8.42 9.18 -3.23
CA TYR A 383 7.37 9.46 -2.26
C TYR A 383 6.21 10.21 -2.93
N PHE A 384 5.02 10.10 -2.34
CA PHE A 384 3.87 10.96 -2.57
C PHE A 384 4.01 12.21 -1.70
N GLY A 385 3.86 13.39 -2.30
CA GLY A 385 4.08 14.68 -1.70
C GLY A 385 4.69 15.64 -2.72
N VAL A 386 4.70 16.93 -2.39
CA VAL A 386 5.36 17.97 -3.18
C VAL A 386 6.72 18.28 -2.58
N ALA A 387 7.72 18.67 -3.38
CA ALA A 387 9.02 19.07 -2.84
C ALA A 387 8.98 20.40 -2.05
N LYS A 388 7.94 21.20 -2.25
CA LYS A 388 7.74 22.48 -1.57
C LYS A 388 6.37 22.57 -0.92
N ASP A 389 6.34 23.10 0.30
CA ASP A 389 5.10 23.39 1.01
C ASP A 389 4.34 24.58 0.35
N PRO A 390 3.07 24.85 0.75
CA PRO A 390 2.28 25.95 0.18
C PRO A 390 2.87 27.36 0.39
N THR A 391 3.82 27.52 1.32
CA THR A 391 4.54 28.78 1.57
C THR A 391 5.81 28.93 0.72
N GLY A 392 6.18 27.88 -0.03
CA GLY A 392 7.39 27.81 -0.85
C GLY A 392 8.62 27.31 -0.09
N GLY A 393 8.46 26.86 1.16
CA GLY A 393 9.48 26.16 1.94
C GLY A 393 9.75 24.76 1.42
N ILE A 394 10.82 24.10 1.88
CA ILE A 394 11.07 22.68 1.57
C ILE A 394 10.07 21.84 2.36
N GLU A 395 9.36 20.93 1.68
CA GLU A 395 8.41 20.06 2.35
C GLU A 395 9.13 19.09 3.30
N ASP A 396 8.59 18.93 4.51
CA ASP A 396 9.14 17.97 5.47
C ASP A 396 8.71 16.55 5.10
N THR A 397 9.43 15.96 4.16
CA THR A 397 9.18 14.59 3.66
C THR A 397 9.31 13.48 4.72
N LEU A 398 9.65 13.82 5.98
CA LEU A 398 9.87 12.88 7.07
C LEU A 398 8.86 13.03 8.23
N HIS A 399 7.88 13.95 8.18
CA HIS A 399 6.92 14.14 9.29
C HIS A 399 5.96 12.94 9.48
N ASN A 400 5.33 12.81 10.66
CA ASN A 400 4.47 11.65 10.98
C ASN A 400 3.41 11.39 9.92
N GLU A 401 2.73 12.44 9.46
CA GLU A 401 1.68 12.25 8.46
C GLU A 401 2.26 11.72 7.15
N MET A 402 3.50 12.04 6.78
CA MET A 402 4.09 11.43 5.59
C MET A 402 4.13 9.91 5.70
N TYR A 403 4.40 9.34 6.89
CA TYR A 403 4.37 7.89 7.07
C TYR A 403 2.97 7.32 6.76
N PHE A 404 1.91 7.83 7.40
CA PHE A 404 0.55 7.33 7.23
C PHE A 404 0.00 7.65 5.82
N ASP A 405 0.23 8.87 5.36
CA ASP A 405 -0.18 9.37 4.06
C ASP A 405 0.50 8.61 2.91
N GLN A 406 1.76 8.18 3.07
CA GLN A 406 2.44 7.33 2.08
C GLN A 406 1.66 6.03 1.85
N PHE A 407 1.28 5.32 2.92
CA PHE A 407 0.57 4.04 2.80
C PHE A 407 -0.80 4.23 2.16
N LEU A 408 -1.58 5.21 2.60
CA LEU A 408 -2.93 5.43 2.07
C LEU A 408 -2.90 5.92 0.61
N ALA A 409 -1.96 6.80 0.24
CA ALA A 409 -1.77 7.16 -1.17
C ALA A 409 -1.33 5.97 -2.02
N TRP A 410 -0.47 5.10 -1.47
CA TRP A 410 -0.05 3.87 -2.13
C TRP A 410 -1.23 2.92 -2.35
N PHE A 411 -2.08 2.71 -1.35
CA PHE A 411 -3.30 1.90 -1.50
C PHE A 411 -4.26 2.50 -2.54
N GLY A 412 -4.48 3.81 -2.54
CA GLY A 412 -5.27 4.50 -3.56
C GLY A 412 -4.73 4.30 -4.98
N ALA A 413 -3.43 4.53 -5.19
CA ALA A 413 -2.78 4.34 -6.49
C ALA A 413 -2.74 2.85 -6.92
N SER A 414 -2.63 1.93 -5.96
CA SER A 414 -2.67 0.48 -6.22
C SER A 414 -4.04 0.00 -6.67
N MET A 415 -5.12 0.58 -6.15
CA MET A 415 -6.49 0.37 -6.64
C MET A 415 -6.68 0.98 -8.03
N MET A 416 -6.26 2.23 -8.25
CA MET A 416 -6.35 2.88 -9.57
C MET A 416 -5.59 2.13 -10.67
N SER A 417 -4.44 1.55 -10.34
CA SER A 417 -3.66 0.74 -11.28
C SER A 417 -4.19 -0.68 -11.48
N GLY A 418 -5.10 -1.14 -10.62
CA GLY A 418 -5.53 -2.53 -10.53
C GLY A 418 -4.42 -3.49 -10.10
N THR A 419 -3.40 -2.98 -9.40
CA THR A 419 -2.35 -3.79 -8.76
C THR A 419 -2.91 -4.47 -7.52
N PHE A 420 -3.80 -3.79 -6.80
CA PHE A 420 -4.41 -4.27 -5.55
C PHE A 420 -5.56 -5.26 -5.81
N MET A 421 -5.18 -6.44 -6.28
CA MET A 421 -6.11 -7.47 -6.75
C MET A 421 -6.32 -8.61 -5.76
N ASN A 422 -7.43 -9.33 -5.91
CA ASN A 422 -7.65 -10.59 -5.22
C ASN A 422 -6.67 -11.64 -5.78
N VAL A 423 -5.57 -11.89 -5.06
CA VAL A 423 -4.49 -12.78 -5.52
C VAL A 423 -4.99 -14.21 -5.72
N ILE A 424 -5.90 -14.68 -4.86
CA ILE A 424 -6.50 -16.01 -4.97
C ILE A 424 -7.34 -16.09 -6.25
N ASP A 425 -8.29 -15.16 -6.47
CA ASP A 425 -9.16 -15.20 -7.66
C ASP A 425 -8.35 -15.10 -8.95
N VAL A 426 -7.36 -14.20 -8.99
CA VAL A 426 -6.57 -14.00 -10.22
C VAL A 426 -5.71 -15.22 -10.56
N ILE A 427 -5.25 -15.97 -9.56
CA ILE A 427 -4.48 -17.20 -9.78
C ILE A 427 -5.39 -18.38 -10.15
N ASP A 428 -6.50 -18.55 -9.43
CA ASP A 428 -7.39 -19.71 -9.62
C ASP A 428 -8.34 -19.55 -10.80
N ASN A 429 -8.73 -18.32 -11.10
CA ASN A 429 -9.67 -17.95 -12.16
C ASN A 429 -9.03 -16.89 -13.10
N PRO A 430 -7.93 -17.22 -13.81
CA PRO A 430 -7.22 -16.25 -14.62
C PRO A 430 -8.12 -15.69 -15.74
N LYS A 431 -8.19 -14.36 -15.80
CA LYS A 431 -8.98 -13.61 -16.79
C LYS A 431 -8.07 -12.73 -17.64
N ALA A 432 -8.48 -12.45 -18.87
CA ALA A 432 -7.79 -11.45 -19.69
C ALA A 432 -7.87 -10.08 -19.01
N ALA A 433 -6.77 -9.32 -19.06
CA ALA A 433 -6.76 -7.97 -18.50
C ALA A 433 -7.70 -7.06 -19.30
N THR A 434 -8.55 -6.31 -18.59
CA THR A 434 -9.38 -5.27 -19.20
C THR A 434 -8.56 -3.99 -19.41
N PRO A 435 -8.78 -3.27 -20.53
CA PRO A 435 -8.26 -1.91 -20.67
C PRO A 435 -8.80 -1.00 -19.57
N GLY A 436 -7.94 -0.15 -19.02
CA GLY A 436 -8.33 0.91 -18.08
C GLY A 436 -8.61 2.23 -18.78
N ASP A 437 -9.19 3.16 -18.04
CA ASP A 437 -9.28 4.56 -18.44
C ASP A 437 -7.89 5.19 -18.58
N SER A 438 -7.80 6.28 -19.33
CA SER A 438 -6.53 6.97 -19.62
C SER A 438 -6.72 8.48 -19.61
N SER A 439 -5.88 9.18 -18.86
CA SER A 439 -5.89 10.63 -18.72
C SER A 439 -4.76 11.31 -19.52
N SER A 440 -4.47 12.58 -19.21
CA SER A 440 -3.28 13.27 -19.72
C SER A 440 -1.95 12.62 -19.29
N LEU A 441 -1.94 11.89 -18.18
CA LEU A 441 -0.74 11.25 -17.61
C LEU A 441 -0.17 10.17 -18.54
N THR A 442 -1.05 9.35 -19.13
CA THR A 442 -0.66 8.27 -20.04
C THR A 442 -0.51 8.71 -21.49
N LYS A 443 -1.20 9.77 -21.93
CA LYS A 443 -1.00 10.38 -23.28
C LYS A 443 0.41 10.96 -23.44
N THR A 444 0.96 11.56 -22.38
CA THR A 444 2.36 12.04 -22.35
C THR A 444 3.35 10.88 -22.36
N ALA A 445 3.00 9.76 -21.73
CA ALA A 445 3.77 8.52 -21.78
C ALA A 445 3.72 7.85 -23.17
N ALA A 446 2.59 7.88 -23.89
CA ALA A 446 2.43 7.31 -25.23
C ALA A 446 3.24 8.06 -26.32
N ILE A 447 3.37 9.40 -26.20
CA ILE A 447 4.27 10.19 -27.07
C ILE A 447 5.74 9.84 -26.80
N LYS A 448 6.10 9.44 -25.57
CA LYS A 448 7.43 8.89 -25.22
C LYS A 448 7.59 7.40 -25.59
N GLN A 449 6.55 6.58 -25.49
CA GLN A 449 6.54 5.12 -25.74
C GLN A 449 6.44 4.75 -27.23
N SER A 450 5.83 5.58 -28.07
CA SER A 450 5.77 5.36 -29.54
C SER A 450 7.15 5.40 -30.22
N ARG A 451 8.23 5.74 -29.50
CA ARG A 451 9.63 5.60 -29.94
C ARG A 451 10.33 4.33 -29.41
N LEU A 452 9.62 3.42 -28.76
CA LEU A 452 10.14 2.23 -28.08
C LEU A 452 9.52 0.92 -28.60
N ALA A 453 9.27 0.81 -29.91
CA ALA A 453 8.93 -0.47 -30.53
C ALA A 453 10.18 -1.35 -30.73
N VAL A 454 10.25 -2.38 -29.89
CA VAL A 454 10.97 -3.68 -29.94
C VAL A 454 11.79 -4.00 -31.19
N ASN A 455 13.12 -4.04 -31.03
CA ASN A 455 14.01 -5.11 -31.52
C ASN A 455 15.43 -4.97 -30.94
N GLY A 456 15.80 -5.78 -29.93
CA GLY A 456 17.17 -5.93 -29.43
C GLY A 456 17.38 -5.54 -27.96
N GLU A 457 17.18 -6.44 -27.01
CA GLU A 457 17.37 -6.12 -25.58
C GLU A 457 18.84 -5.81 -25.21
N ILE A 458 19.04 -4.90 -24.24
CA ILE A 458 20.34 -4.68 -23.58
C ILE A 458 20.71 -5.94 -22.81
N ARG A 459 21.83 -6.58 -23.13
CA ARG A 459 22.39 -7.71 -22.34
C ARG A 459 23.29 -7.20 -21.22
N MET A 460 23.32 -7.92 -20.09
CA MET A 460 24.08 -7.54 -18.89
C MET A 460 24.90 -8.72 -18.36
N SER A 461 26.15 -8.47 -17.97
CA SER A 461 27.00 -9.42 -17.24
C SER A 461 27.78 -8.72 -16.13
N ARG A 462 27.98 -9.39 -14.98
CA ARG A 462 28.77 -8.87 -13.86
C ARG A 462 30.24 -9.32 -13.99
N ALA A 463 31.18 -8.42 -13.66
CA ALA A 463 32.61 -8.69 -13.59
C ALA A 463 33.20 -7.98 -12.36
N GLY A 464 33.25 -8.67 -11.22
CA GLY A 464 33.60 -8.06 -9.93
C GLY A 464 32.61 -6.95 -9.55
N ASN A 465 33.13 -5.78 -9.19
CA ASN A 465 32.33 -4.58 -8.83
C ASN A 465 31.88 -3.76 -10.06
N ALA A 466 31.94 -4.34 -11.25
CA ALA A 466 31.55 -3.69 -12.49
C ALA A 466 30.42 -4.45 -13.20
N ILE A 467 29.58 -3.69 -13.89
CA ILE A 467 28.51 -4.23 -14.73
C ILE A 467 28.82 -3.88 -16.18
N LEU A 468 28.82 -4.89 -17.04
CA LEU A 468 28.99 -4.74 -18.47
C LEU A 468 27.62 -4.84 -19.15
N PHE A 469 27.23 -3.77 -19.82
CA PHE A 469 26.08 -3.72 -20.72
C PHE A 469 26.54 -3.91 -22.16
N THR A 470 25.77 -4.64 -22.97
CA THR A 470 26.12 -4.89 -24.37
C THR A 470 24.90 -4.85 -25.28
N LEU A 471 25.13 -4.35 -26.49
CA LEU A 471 24.20 -4.42 -27.62
C LEU A 471 24.91 -5.03 -28.84
N PRO A 472 24.17 -5.59 -29.81
CA PRO A 472 24.74 -6.07 -31.07
C PRO A 472 25.36 -4.96 -31.93
N GLU A 473 25.00 -3.71 -31.65
CA GLU A 473 25.41 -2.52 -32.42
C GLU A 473 25.91 -1.40 -31.51
N THR A 474 26.66 -0.46 -32.10
CA THR A 474 27.17 0.72 -31.42
C THR A 474 26.03 1.63 -30.97
N ALA A 475 26.03 2.01 -29.70
CA ALA A 475 25.01 2.88 -29.12
C ALA A 475 25.61 4.00 -28.27
N GLU A 476 24.86 5.09 -28.12
CA GLU A 476 25.04 6.08 -27.07
C GLU A 476 24.35 5.57 -25.80
N TRP A 477 25.10 5.38 -24.73
CA TRP A 477 24.62 4.87 -23.45
C TRP A 477 24.42 6.01 -22.47
N SER A 478 23.38 5.93 -21.65
CA SER A 478 23.17 6.82 -20.52
C SER A 478 22.57 6.02 -19.36
N LEU A 479 23.17 6.16 -18.19
CA LEU A 479 22.75 5.54 -16.95
C LEU A 479 22.12 6.59 -16.06
N TYR A 480 20.99 6.25 -15.45
CA TYR A 480 20.24 7.13 -14.57
C TYR A 480 20.01 6.48 -13.21
N ASP A 481 20.02 7.28 -12.14
CA ASP A 481 19.43 6.88 -10.86
C ASP A 481 17.88 6.88 -10.95
N MET A 482 17.21 6.47 -9.87
CA MET A 482 15.74 6.47 -9.80
C MET A 482 15.12 7.87 -9.79
N ASN A 483 15.89 8.91 -9.48
CA ASN A 483 15.46 10.30 -9.49
C ASN A 483 15.61 10.94 -10.89
N GLY A 484 16.06 10.17 -11.89
CA GLY A 484 16.23 10.63 -13.25
C GLY A 484 17.52 11.43 -13.49
N HIS A 485 18.44 11.49 -12.52
CA HIS A 485 19.75 12.11 -12.72
C HIS A 485 20.63 11.19 -13.56
N LYS A 486 21.30 11.76 -14.57
CA LYS A 486 22.26 11.00 -15.37
C LYS A 486 23.55 10.84 -14.58
N ILE A 487 23.90 9.60 -14.24
CA ILE A 487 25.06 9.27 -13.40
C ILE A 487 26.26 8.77 -14.20
N ALA A 488 26.04 8.26 -15.42
CA ALA A 488 27.12 7.85 -16.31
C ALA A 488 26.65 7.85 -17.77
N GLU A 489 27.60 7.95 -18.69
CA GLU A 489 27.37 7.82 -20.12
C GLU A 489 28.56 7.14 -20.80
N SER A 490 28.30 6.55 -21.97
CA SER A 490 29.33 5.86 -22.73
C SER A 490 28.93 5.78 -24.21
N HIS A 491 29.85 5.38 -25.07
CA HIS A 491 29.59 5.17 -26.49
C HIS A 491 30.29 3.90 -26.97
N GLY A 492 29.58 3.07 -27.72
CA GLY A 492 30.10 1.79 -28.20
C GLY A 492 29.04 0.68 -28.21
N SER A 493 29.40 -0.53 -28.64
CA SER A 493 28.55 -1.70 -28.49
C SER A 493 28.58 -2.30 -27.08
N LYS A 494 29.43 -1.76 -26.20
CA LYS A 494 29.62 -2.18 -24.82
C LYS A 494 29.73 -0.95 -23.91
N PHE A 495 29.13 -1.04 -22.73
CA PHE A 495 29.27 -0.04 -21.67
C PHE A 495 29.64 -0.75 -20.37
N LEU A 496 30.89 -0.56 -19.93
CA LEU A 496 31.38 -1.09 -18.66
C LEU A 496 31.25 -0.02 -17.58
N TRP A 497 30.30 -0.20 -16.67
CA TRP A 497 30.12 0.68 -15.55
C TRP A 497 30.85 0.13 -14.32
N LYS A 498 31.89 0.86 -13.87
CA LYS A 498 32.68 0.54 -12.68
C LYS A 498 32.23 1.48 -11.56
N GLN A 499 31.97 0.95 -10.37
CA GLN A 499 31.42 1.67 -9.19
C GLN A 499 29.90 1.88 -9.21
N GLY A 500 29.16 0.77 -9.21
CA GLY A 500 27.78 0.83 -8.78
C GLY A 500 27.70 0.98 -7.27
N HIS A 501 27.20 2.11 -6.78
CA HIS A 501 26.67 2.15 -5.42
C HIS A 501 25.46 1.19 -5.33
N ARG A 502 25.14 0.73 -4.11
CA ARG A 502 23.90 -0.04 -3.90
C ARG A 502 22.71 0.82 -4.31
N GLY A 503 21.81 0.25 -5.07
CA GLY A 503 20.65 0.98 -5.59
C GLY A 503 20.10 0.43 -6.88
N ILE A 504 19.07 1.11 -7.38
CA ILE A 504 18.38 0.78 -8.62
C ILE A 504 18.70 1.86 -9.66
N TYR A 505 18.97 1.41 -10.88
CA TYR A 505 19.39 2.27 -11.98
C TYR A 505 18.66 1.91 -13.26
N ILE A 506 18.50 2.92 -14.14
CA ILE A 506 17.96 2.74 -15.48
C ILE A 506 19.07 2.96 -16.50
N VAL A 507 19.43 1.91 -17.23
CA VAL A 507 20.34 2.00 -18.39
C VAL A 507 19.50 2.28 -19.63
N LYS A 508 19.88 3.30 -20.39
CA LYS A 508 19.36 3.60 -21.71
C LYS A 508 20.47 3.48 -22.73
N ALA A 509 20.14 3.03 -23.93
CA ALA A 509 21.05 3.02 -25.06
C ALA A 509 20.33 3.48 -26.32
N ARG A 510 21.00 4.25 -27.18
CA ARG A 510 20.44 4.74 -28.45
C ARG A 510 21.34 4.35 -29.60
N SER A 511 20.81 3.60 -30.57
CA SER A 511 21.53 3.25 -31.80
C SER A 511 20.63 3.45 -33.01
N LYS A 512 21.13 4.14 -34.04
CA LYS A 512 20.45 4.33 -35.34
C LYS A 512 18.96 4.72 -35.25
N GLY A 513 18.61 5.56 -34.28
CA GLY A 513 17.24 6.02 -34.06
C GLY A 513 16.39 5.13 -33.14
N THR A 514 16.84 3.92 -32.83
CA THR A 514 16.21 2.98 -31.88
C THR A 514 16.69 3.26 -30.45
N SER A 515 15.78 3.20 -29.48
CA SER A 515 16.10 3.35 -28.06
C SER A 515 15.87 2.03 -27.32
N TYR A 516 16.79 1.71 -26.40
CA TYR A 516 16.78 0.51 -25.57
C TYR A 516 16.81 0.91 -24.09
N MET A 517 16.17 0.13 -23.22
CA MET A 517 16.12 0.41 -21.78
C MET A 517 16.20 -0.86 -20.94
N ARG A 518 16.87 -0.80 -19.79
CA ARG A 518 16.94 -1.90 -18.81
C ARG A 518 17.08 -1.37 -17.38
N LYS A 519 16.25 -1.89 -16.45
CA LYS A 519 16.39 -1.68 -14.99
C LYS A 519 17.49 -2.58 -14.44
N VAL A 520 18.33 -2.05 -13.57
CA VAL A 520 19.49 -2.73 -12.98
C VAL A 520 19.49 -2.50 -11.48
N ALA A 521 19.38 -3.59 -10.71
CA ALA A 521 19.55 -3.56 -9.25
C ALA A 521 20.97 -3.98 -8.86
N ILE A 522 21.63 -3.14 -8.08
CA ILE A 522 22.94 -3.41 -7.48
C ILE A 522 22.73 -3.64 -5.99
N ARG A 523 23.03 -4.88 -5.58
CA ARG A 523 22.98 -5.37 -4.19
C ARG A 523 24.37 -5.30 -3.59
#